data_AF-A0A494VKD3-F1
#
_entry.id   AF-A0A494VKD3-F1
#
_cell.length_a   1.000
_cell.length_b   1.000
_cell.length_c   1.000
_cell.angle_alpha   90.00
_cell.angle_beta   90.00
_cell.angle_gamma   90.00
#
_symmetry.space_group_name_H-M   'P 1'
#
loop_
_entity.id
_entity.type
_entity.pdbx_description
1 polymer ?
#
loop_
_entity_poly.entity_id
_entity_poly.type
_entity_poly.pdbx_seq_one_letter_code
_entity_poly.pdbx_strand_id
1 'polypeptide(L)'
;MIHTVNHSVTNDNGVQQNIIIEPVLHQSAGHELNSTGLYKLYKGGSEGEVTLFELQPIAPEIGESVPLLDDKKNPDYLGQIQFNNNSEWQYSEGVLSVYEQQQVVEFIKNTNS
;
A
#
# COMPACT_ATOMS: atom_id res chain seq x y z
N MET A 1 4.43 2.33 -13.23
CA MET A 1 3.38 2.33 -12.19
C MET A 1 3.49 1.00 -11.47
N ILE A 2 3.75 1.02 -10.17
CA ILE A 2 3.81 -0.20 -9.37
C ILE A 2 2.39 -0.78 -9.23
N HIS A 3 2.24 -2.10 -9.34
CA HIS A 3 1.02 -2.80 -8.94
C HIS A 3 1.11 -3.16 -7.46
N THR A 4 0.07 -3.76 -6.89
CA THR A 4 0.17 -4.35 -5.55
C THR A 4 1.30 -5.38 -5.53
N VAL A 5 2.23 -5.24 -4.59
CA VAL A 5 3.42 -6.10 -4.50
C VAL A 5 3.74 -6.45 -3.06
N ASN A 6 4.32 -7.62 -2.86
CA ASN A 6 4.92 -8.01 -1.59
C ASN A 6 6.41 -7.64 -1.59
N HIS A 7 6.87 -7.01 -0.51
CA HIS A 7 8.26 -6.59 -0.34
C HIS A 7 8.72 -6.91 1.10
N SER A 8 9.93 -7.42 1.26
CA SER A 8 10.48 -7.68 2.59
C SER A 8 11.24 -6.45 3.10
N VAL A 9 10.91 -5.99 4.30
CA VAL A 9 11.65 -4.96 5.03
C VAL A 9 12.32 -5.56 6.26
N THR A 10 13.44 -4.98 6.67
CA THR A 10 14.15 -5.35 7.91
C THR A 10 13.84 -4.32 8.99
N ASN A 11 13.34 -4.77 10.14
CA ASN A 11 13.08 -3.88 11.27
C ASN A 11 14.36 -3.49 12.01
N ASP A 12 14.23 -2.59 13.00
CA ASP A 12 15.37 -2.06 13.77
C ASP A 12 16.15 -3.13 14.55
N ASN A 13 15.56 -4.31 14.76
CA ASN A 13 16.19 -5.45 15.44
C ASN A 13 16.80 -6.47 14.46
N GLY A 14 16.81 -6.20 13.16
CA GLY A 14 17.34 -7.10 12.13
C GLY A 14 16.38 -8.22 11.72
N VAL A 15 15.13 -8.21 12.19
CA VAL A 15 14.12 -9.21 11.79
C VAL A 15 13.44 -8.77 10.51
N GLN A 16 13.39 -9.65 9.53
CA GLN A 16 12.66 -9.41 8.29
C GLN A 16 11.17 -9.66 8.47
N GLN A 17 10.36 -8.77 7.91
CA GLN A 17 8.92 -8.95 7.74
C GLN A 17 8.50 -8.60 6.33
N ASN A 18 7.50 -9.31 5.84
CA ASN A 18 6.88 -9.04 4.55
C ASN A 18 5.84 -7.94 4.72
N ILE A 19 5.79 -7.02 3.77
CA ILE A 19 4.78 -5.98 3.68
C ILE A 19 4.17 -5.99 2.28
N ILE A 20 2.87 -5.76 2.20
CA ILE A 20 2.16 -5.51 0.95
C ILE A 20 2.13 -4.01 0.74
N ILE A 21 2.51 -3.58 -0.46
CA ILE A 21 2.49 -2.19 -0.89
C ILE A 21 1.40 -2.08 -1.95
N GLU A 22 0.29 -1.41 -1.62
CA GLU A 22 -0.86 -1.23 -2.50
C GLU A 22 -0.93 0.21 -3.02
N PRO A 23 -0.81 0.44 -4.35
CA PRO A 23 -1.02 1.76 -4.94
C PRO A 23 -2.49 2.16 -4.90
N VAL A 24 -2.80 3.36 -4.42
CA VAL A 24 -4.14 3.92 -4.55
C VAL A 24 -4.27 4.59 -5.91
N LEU A 25 -5.20 4.08 -6.72
CA LEU A 25 -5.46 4.59 -8.06
C LEU A 25 -6.76 5.40 -8.09
N HIS A 26 -6.75 6.47 -8.88
CA HIS A 26 -7.93 7.27 -9.16
C HIS A 26 -8.38 7.04 -10.61
N GLN A 27 -9.63 6.61 -10.79
CA GLN A 27 -10.22 6.49 -12.12
C GLN A 27 -10.64 7.87 -12.62
N SER A 28 -10.05 8.32 -13.72
CA SER A 28 -10.43 9.58 -14.37
C SER A 28 -11.76 9.43 -15.12
N ALA A 29 -12.34 10.57 -15.53
CA ALA A 29 -13.54 10.60 -16.37
C ALA A 29 -13.37 9.85 -17.71
N GLY A 30 -12.12 9.60 -18.15
CA GLY A 30 -11.78 8.81 -19.33
C GLY A 30 -11.69 7.30 -19.08
N HIS A 31 -12.02 6.83 -17.87
CA HIS A 31 -11.85 5.44 -17.39
C HIS A 31 -10.39 4.99 -17.24
N GLU A 32 -9.43 5.91 -17.31
CA GLU A 32 -8.02 5.61 -17.07
C GLU A 32 -7.73 5.58 -15.58
N LEU A 33 -6.95 4.59 -15.13
CA LEU A 33 -6.45 4.52 -13.76
C LEU A 33 -5.17 5.34 -13.64
N ASN A 34 -5.21 6.37 -12.80
CA ASN A 34 -4.11 7.30 -12.56
C ASN A 34 -3.53 7.09 -11.17
N SER A 35 -2.20 7.18 -11.06
CA SER A 35 -1.53 7.11 -9.76
C SER A 35 -1.84 8.36 -8.96
N THR A 36 -2.20 8.18 -7.69
CA THR A 36 -2.39 9.29 -6.75
C THR A 36 -1.11 9.63 -5.98
N GLY A 37 -0.05 8.83 -6.15
CA GLY A 37 1.15 8.89 -5.31
C GLY A 37 0.94 8.37 -3.87
N LEU A 38 -0.27 7.92 -3.54
CA LEU A 38 -0.58 7.30 -2.25
C LEU A 38 -0.39 5.80 -2.32
N TYR A 39 0.29 5.25 -1.33
CA TYR A 39 0.52 3.82 -1.15
C TYR A 39 0.06 3.42 0.24
N LYS A 40 -0.81 2.42 0.32
CA LYS A 40 -1.21 1.80 1.59
C LYS A 40 -0.31 0.59 1.85
N LEU A 41 0.06 0.42 3.11
CA LEU A 41 0.97 -0.62 3.55
C LEU A 41 0.22 -1.59 4.44
N TYR A 42 0.40 -2.89 4.21
CA TYR A 42 -0.20 -3.93 5.02
C TYR A 42 0.83 -5.01 5.37
N LYS A 43 0.59 -5.79 6.42
CA LYS A 43 1.40 -6.98 6.70
C LYS A 43 1.25 -7.97 5.54
N GLY A 44 2.38 -8.48 5.06
CA GLY A 44 2.42 -9.53 4.06
C GLY A 44 2.38 -10.92 4.67
N GLY A 45 1.88 -11.89 3.90
CA GLY A 45 1.86 -13.29 4.29
C GLY A 45 3.27 -13.88 4.45
N SER A 46 3.36 -14.98 5.21
CA SER A 46 4.61 -15.68 5.53
C SER A 46 5.32 -16.28 4.31
N GLU A 47 4.60 -16.54 3.21
CA GLU A 47 5.14 -17.17 1.99
C GLU A 47 5.32 -16.19 0.83
N GLY A 48 5.30 -14.88 1.08
CA GLY A 48 5.37 -13.89 0.00
C GLY A 48 4.07 -13.78 -0.82
N GLU A 49 3.05 -14.55 -0.46
CA GLU A 49 1.71 -14.43 -1.03
C GLU A 49 1.15 -13.04 -0.73
N VAL A 50 0.63 -12.39 -1.79
CA VAL A 50 -0.16 -11.16 -1.67
C VAL A 50 -1.57 -11.59 -1.27
N THR A 51 -1.74 -12.02 -0.03
CA THR A 51 -3.07 -12.26 0.53
C THR A 51 -3.56 -10.95 1.15
N LEU A 52 -3.79 -9.93 0.32
CA LEU A 52 -4.81 -8.95 0.69
C LEU A 52 -6.08 -9.79 0.76
N PHE A 53 -6.69 -9.93 1.94
CA PHE A 53 -8.01 -10.56 2.02
C PHE A 53 -8.84 -10.04 0.86
N GLU A 54 -9.40 -10.95 0.05
CA GLU A 54 -10.40 -10.65 -0.97
C GLU A 54 -11.64 -10.06 -0.27
N LEU A 55 -11.54 -8.82 0.18
CA LEU A 55 -12.63 -7.94 0.56
C LEU A 55 -12.70 -6.82 -0.47
N GLN A 56 -12.56 -7.19 -1.74
CA GLN A 56 -13.06 -6.40 -2.85
C GLN A 56 -13.90 -7.34 -3.70
N PRO A 57 -15.24 -7.40 -3.49
CA PRO A 57 -16.09 -7.81 -4.60
C PRO A 57 -15.76 -6.86 -5.76
N ILE A 58 -15.28 -7.43 -6.87
CA ILE A 58 -15.28 -6.78 -8.17
C ILE A 58 -16.67 -6.17 -8.31
N ALA A 59 -16.77 -4.84 -8.32
CA ALA A 59 -18.05 -4.16 -8.32
C ALA A 59 -18.94 -4.73 -9.43
N PRO A 60 -20.03 -5.46 -9.11
CA PRO A 60 -21.08 -5.64 -10.08
C PRO A 60 -21.76 -4.28 -10.15
N GLU A 61 -22.01 -3.83 -11.36
CA GLU A 61 -22.87 -2.70 -11.66
C GLU A 61 -24.06 -2.62 -10.67
N ILE A 62 -24.30 -1.42 -10.13
CA ILE A 62 -25.50 -1.02 -9.37
C ILE A 62 -25.51 -1.40 -7.87
N GLY A 63 -25.24 -0.40 -7.03
CA GLY A 63 -26.20 -0.04 -5.96
C GLY A 63 -25.97 -0.53 -4.53
N GLU A 64 -24.91 -1.26 -4.20
CA GLU A 64 -24.60 -1.58 -2.80
C GLU A 64 -23.21 -1.08 -2.40
N SER A 65 -23.21 0.00 -1.62
CA SER A 65 -22.04 0.50 -0.90
C SER A 65 -21.66 -0.51 0.18
N VAL A 66 -20.95 -1.57 -0.19
CA VAL A 66 -20.20 -2.35 0.80
C VAL A 66 -19.25 -1.36 1.47
N PRO A 67 -19.36 -1.13 2.80
CA PRO A 67 -18.49 -0.18 3.46
C PRO A 67 -17.06 -0.67 3.29
N LEU A 68 -16.24 0.13 2.61
CA LEU A 68 -14.80 0.00 2.61
C LEU A 68 -14.39 -0.22 4.07
N LEU A 69 -13.74 -1.35 4.36
CA LEU A 69 -13.23 -1.59 5.69
C LEU A 69 -12.29 -0.42 5.99
N ASP A 70 -12.60 0.36 7.02
CA ASP A 70 -11.74 1.44 7.48
C ASP A 70 -10.36 0.84 7.75
N ASP A 71 -9.32 1.32 7.06
CA ASP A 71 -7.96 0.78 7.18
C ASP A 71 -7.50 0.77 8.64
N LYS A 72 -7.99 1.71 9.45
CA LYS A 72 -7.71 1.78 10.89
C LYS A 72 -8.29 0.62 11.70
N LYS A 73 -9.26 -0.11 11.14
CA LYS A 73 -9.85 -1.32 11.71
C LYS A 73 -9.19 -2.59 11.18
N ASN A 74 -8.33 -2.49 10.17
CA ASN A 74 -7.56 -3.62 9.67
C ASN A 74 -6.32 -3.83 10.56
N PRO A 75 -6.21 -4.96 11.30
CA PRO A 75 -5.05 -5.24 12.16
C PRO A 75 -3.74 -5.44 11.39
N ASP A 76 -3.82 -5.61 10.08
CA ASP A 76 -2.68 -5.74 9.19
C ASP A 76 -2.27 -4.40 8.58
N TYR A 77 -3.04 -3.31 8.76
CA TYR A 77 -2.66 -2.00 8.26
C TYR A 77 -1.40 -1.49 8.97
N LEU A 78 -0.38 -1.17 8.17
CA LEU A 78 0.92 -0.68 8.60
C LEU A 78 1.09 0.81 8.31
N GLY A 79 0.04 1.52 7.87
CA GLY A 79 0.09 2.94 7.54
C GLY A 79 0.17 3.21 6.05
N GLN A 80 0.51 4.45 5.69
CA GLN A 80 0.52 4.89 4.29
C GLN A 80 1.68 5.84 3.99
N ILE A 81 2.13 5.82 2.74
CA ILE A 81 3.13 6.74 2.17
C ILE A 81 2.46 7.57 1.08
N GLN A 82 2.53 8.90 1.21
CA GLN A 82 2.11 9.82 0.17
C GLN A 82 3.32 10.50 -0.45
N PHE A 83 3.50 10.35 -1.75
CA PHE A 83 4.43 11.16 -2.53
C PHE A 83 3.75 12.43 -3.00
N ASN A 84 4.45 13.57 -2.89
CA ASN A 84 4.03 14.80 -3.53
C ASN A 84 4.64 14.93 -4.94
N ASN A 85 4.25 15.97 -5.66
CA ASN A 85 4.72 16.23 -7.03
C ASN A 85 6.24 16.45 -7.12
N ASN A 86 6.92 16.74 -6.01
CA ASN A 86 8.37 16.93 -5.93
C ASN A 86 9.12 15.64 -5.54
N SER A 87 8.44 14.49 -5.49
CA SER A 87 8.99 13.22 -5.00
C SER A 87 9.46 13.23 -3.53
N GLU A 88 9.02 14.24 -2.77
CA GLU A 88 9.06 14.18 -1.31
C GLU A 88 7.95 13.27 -0.83
N TRP A 89 8.18 12.58 0.28
CA TRP A 89 7.24 11.60 0.80
C TRP A 89 6.93 11.90 2.26
N GLN A 90 5.71 11.55 2.66
CA GLN A 90 5.28 11.58 4.05
C GLN A 90 4.66 10.24 4.41
N TYR A 91 5.04 9.73 5.58
CA TYR A 91 4.42 8.56 6.18
C TYR A 91 3.40 8.97 7.25
N SER A 92 2.29 8.24 7.35
CA SER A 92 1.24 8.52 8.33
C SER A 92 0.49 7.25 8.77
N GLU A 93 -0.19 7.36 9.92
CA GLU A 93 -1.18 6.40 10.46
C GLU A 93 -0.68 5.00 10.87
N GLY A 94 0.61 4.69 10.72
CA GLY A 94 1.13 3.34 10.97
C GLY A 94 2.28 3.23 11.97
N VAL A 95 2.79 2.01 12.13
CA VAL A 95 3.74 1.60 13.18
C VAL A 95 5.16 1.29 12.69
N LEU A 96 5.42 1.33 11.38
CA LEU A 96 6.75 1.13 10.82
C LEU A 96 7.76 2.15 11.37
N SER A 97 8.97 1.68 11.66
CA SER A 97 10.09 2.55 12.04
C SER A 97 10.52 3.42 10.85
N VAL A 98 11.28 4.49 11.13
CA VAL A 98 11.84 5.35 10.07
C VAL A 98 12.74 4.55 9.12
N TYR A 99 13.47 3.57 9.64
CA TYR A 99 14.34 2.69 8.86
C TYR A 99 13.54 1.76 7.93
N GLU A 100 12.43 1.21 8.42
CA GLU A 100 11.52 0.41 7.61
C GLU A 100 10.87 1.27 6.52
N GLN A 101 10.36 2.46 6.88
CA GLN A 101 9.76 3.42 5.94
C GLN A 101 10.71 3.75 4.79
N GLN A 102 12.01 4.00 5.08
CA GLN A 102 13.00 4.29 4.05
C GLN A 102 13.18 3.13 3.05
N GLN A 103 13.22 1.88 3.52
CA GLN A 103 13.30 0.71 2.63
C GLN A 103 12.09 0.65 1.68
N VAL A 104 10.89 0.90 2.19
CA VAL A 104 9.66 0.92 1.37
C VAL A 104 9.73 2.04 0.31
N VAL A 105 10.12 3.24 0.73
CA VAL A 105 10.21 4.41 -0.17
C VAL A 105 11.23 4.17 -1.28
N GLU A 106 12.41 3.65 -0.94
CA GLU A 106 13.45 3.33 -1.91
C GLU A 106 12.96 2.31 -2.93
N PHE A 107 12.28 1.26 -2.47
CA PHE A 107 11.67 0.27 -3.35
C PHE A 107 10.62 0.88 -4.28
N ILE A 108 9.71 1.72 -3.77
CA ILE A 108 8.68 2.40 -4.58
C ILE A 108 9.32 3.32 -5.64
N LYS A 109 10.36 4.08 -5.26
CA LYS A 109 11.07 4.98 -6.19
C LYS A 109 11.77 4.20 -7.31
N ASN A 110 12.47 3.12 -6.96
CA ASN A 110 13.18 2.29 -7.93
C ASN A 110 12.23 1.56 -8.90
N THR A 111 11.01 1.23 -8.45
CA THR A 111 10.02 0.54 -9.28
C THR A 111 9.20 1.48 -10.18
N ASN A 112 9.18 2.78 -9.86
CA ASN A 112 8.51 3.82 -10.67
C ASN A 112 9.47 4.64 -11.55
N SER A 113 10.79 4.43 -11.44
CA SER A 113 11.80 5.01 -12.33
C SER A 113 11.87 4.26 -13.66
#